data_AF-A0A377W619-F1
#
_entry.id   AF-A0A377W619-F1
#
_cell.length_a   1.000
_cell.length_b   1.000
_cell.length_c   1.000
_cell.angle_alpha   90.00
_cell.angle_beta   90.00
_cell.angle_gamma   90.00
#
_symmetry.space_group_name_H-M   'P 1'
#
loop_
_entity.id
_entity.type
_entity.pdbx_description
1 polymer ?
#
loop_
_entity_poly.entity_id
_entity_poly.type
_entity_poly.pdbx_seq_one_letter_code
_entity_poly.pdbx_strand_id
1 'polypeptide(L)'
;MQQDRLFITLWLSGESLPQRITLRAEEDNEELSLPMQRLRQAPQPGVVAWRGEISLASGQPRRRYSFKLLWADHQRWFTPQGFTRFPPARLEQFAIDLPDAGPQWVADQVFYQIFPDRFARSAARDADQDAVYYHHAAGREIVRKAWDDPLTGEAGGSTFYGGDLDGISEKLPYLKQLGVTALYLNPVFAAPSVHKYDTEDYRRVDPQFGGDAALLRLRHNTQRAGNAHDPRRRVQPYRRFPSLVRSSPAGQRRRRPRSGLPWRDWFTFSEEGQAHNWLGYASLPKLDYRSTSLVNEIYAGEDSIVRHWLKAPWSMDGWRLDVVHMLGEGGGARNNLQHIAGITQAAKQAQPEAFVFGDILATRASGCRRMPKTRR
;
A
#
# COMPACT_ATOMS: atom_id res chain seq x y z
N MET A 1 -16.54 9.81 23.53
CA MET A 1 -17.91 9.28 23.35
C MET A 1 -18.05 8.91 21.88
N GLN A 2 -18.23 7.63 21.58
CA GLN A 2 -18.49 7.20 20.21
C GLN A 2 -19.87 7.73 19.81
N GLN A 3 -19.94 8.43 18.69
CA GLN A 3 -21.19 9.04 18.25
C GLN A 3 -22.02 7.93 17.63
N ASP A 4 -23.07 7.46 18.31
CA ASP A 4 -23.90 6.32 17.88
C ASP A 4 -24.82 6.64 16.69
N ARG A 5 -24.68 7.83 16.10
CA ARG A 5 -25.57 8.37 15.07
C ARG A 5 -24.78 9.14 14.04
N LEU A 6 -25.07 8.87 12.77
CA LEU A 6 -24.55 9.62 11.63
C LEU A 6 -25.66 10.48 11.04
N PHE A 7 -25.47 11.80 11.07
CA PHE A 7 -26.37 12.74 10.38
C PHE A 7 -25.88 13.00 8.97
N ILE A 8 -26.72 12.70 7.99
CA ILE A 8 -26.44 12.96 6.57
C ILE A 8 -27.36 14.07 6.10
N THR A 9 -26.78 15.13 5.53
CA THR A 9 -27.55 16.26 5.01
C THR A 9 -27.41 16.35 3.50
N LEU A 10 -28.52 16.34 2.77
CA LEU A 10 -28.60 16.56 1.33
C LEU A 10 -29.03 18.00 1.05
N TRP A 11 -28.23 18.73 0.29
CA TRP A 11 -28.53 20.11 -0.12
C TRP A 11 -29.02 20.11 -1.56
N LEU A 12 -30.14 20.77 -1.81
CA LEU A 12 -30.78 20.85 -3.12
C LEU A 12 -31.06 22.31 -3.48
N SER A 13 -30.89 22.63 -4.76
CA SER A 13 -31.30 23.90 -5.34
C SER A 13 -31.91 23.63 -6.71
N GLY A 14 -32.87 24.46 -7.11
CA GLY A 14 -33.58 24.33 -8.38
C GLY A 14 -35.06 24.70 -8.28
N GLU A 15 -35.71 24.78 -9.44
CA GLU A 15 -37.10 25.23 -9.57
C GLU A 15 -38.12 24.16 -9.17
N SER A 16 -37.78 22.88 -9.36
CA SER A 16 -38.64 21.73 -9.03
C SER A 16 -37.96 20.81 -8.02
N LEU A 17 -38.24 21.04 -6.73
CA LEU A 17 -37.69 20.24 -5.63
C LEU A 17 -38.61 19.06 -5.27
N PRO A 18 -38.04 17.94 -4.79
CA PRO A 18 -38.84 16.79 -4.35
C PRO A 18 -39.71 17.17 -3.15
N GLN A 19 -40.89 16.55 -3.07
CA GLN A 19 -41.82 16.70 -1.95
C GLN A 19 -41.41 15.84 -0.75
N ARG A 20 -40.78 14.68 -1.01
CA ARG A 20 -40.28 13.77 0.03
C ARG A 20 -38.92 13.23 -0.36
N ILE A 21 -38.04 13.08 0.62
CA ILE A 21 -36.75 12.41 0.46
C ILE A 21 -36.65 11.32 1.52
N THR A 22 -36.23 10.13 1.10
CA THR A 22 -35.84 9.07 2.03
C THR A 22 -34.38 8.67 1.78
N LEU A 23 -33.72 8.29 2.86
CA LEU A 23 -32.39 7.72 2.85
C LEU A 23 -32.57 6.20 2.81
N ARG A 24 -32.10 5.57 1.75
CA ARG A 24 -31.99 4.11 1.67
C ARG A 24 -30.69 3.72 2.34
N ALA A 25 -30.75 2.88 3.37
CA ALA A 25 -29.61 2.32 4.09
C ALA A 25 -29.76 0.80 4.23
N GLU A 26 -28.73 0.13 4.74
CA GLU A 26 -28.74 -1.32 4.98
C GLU A 26 -28.35 -1.60 6.44
N GLU A 27 -29.14 -2.43 7.12
CA GLU A 27 -28.85 -2.95 8.45
C GLU A 27 -29.06 -4.48 8.42
N ASP A 28 -28.04 -5.24 8.81
CA ASP A 28 -28.06 -6.71 8.81
C ASP A 28 -28.55 -7.40 7.51
N ASN A 29 -28.16 -6.80 6.37
CA ASN A 29 -28.55 -7.19 5.00
C ASN A 29 -30.01 -6.88 4.62
N GLU A 30 -30.76 -6.18 5.48
CA GLU A 30 -32.11 -5.70 5.19
C GLU A 30 -32.09 -4.23 4.76
N GLU A 31 -32.92 -3.90 3.77
CA GLU A 31 -33.03 -2.53 3.27
C GLU A 31 -33.96 -1.69 4.15
N LEU A 32 -33.43 -0.56 4.63
CA LEU A 32 -34.19 0.41 5.41
C LEU A 32 -34.45 1.67 4.59
N SER A 33 -35.69 2.16 4.61
CA SER A 33 -36.08 3.46 4.04
C SER A 33 -36.32 4.45 5.18
N LEU A 34 -35.30 5.23 5.50
CA LEU A 34 -35.30 6.19 6.61
C LEU A 34 -35.82 7.55 6.11
N PRO A 35 -36.84 8.16 6.73
CA PRO A 35 -37.34 9.46 6.30
C PRO A 35 -36.30 10.56 6.54
N MET A 36 -36.15 11.48 5.58
CA MET A 36 -35.38 12.70 5.79
C MET A 36 -36.31 13.87 6.13
N GLN A 37 -35.87 14.73 7.04
CA GLN A 37 -36.59 15.92 7.46
C GLN A 37 -36.01 17.16 6.78
N ARG A 38 -36.88 17.98 6.19
CA ARG A 38 -36.49 19.29 5.66
C ARG A 38 -36.10 20.21 6.81
N LEU A 39 -34.91 20.80 6.74
CA LEU A 39 -34.44 21.78 7.72
C LEU A 39 -35.17 23.11 7.53
N ARG A 40 -35.51 23.77 8.64
CA ARG A 40 -36.22 25.07 8.64
C ARG A 40 -35.34 26.20 8.10
N GLN A 41 -34.04 26.17 8.42
CA GLN A 41 -33.08 27.16 7.97
C GLN A 41 -32.39 26.67 6.69
N ALA A 42 -32.42 27.51 5.67
CA ALA A 42 -31.64 27.31 4.45
C ALA A 42 -30.15 27.54 4.74
N PRO A 43 -29.23 26.68 4.28
CA PRO A 43 -27.81 26.89 4.47
C PRO A 43 -27.31 28.11 3.67
N GLN A 44 -27.94 28.40 2.54
CA GLN A 44 -27.68 29.55 1.66
C GLN A 44 -28.97 29.96 0.93
N PRO A 45 -29.09 31.22 0.44
CA PRO A 45 -30.22 31.63 -0.38
C PRO A 45 -30.43 30.70 -1.58
N GLY A 46 -31.67 30.27 -1.82
CA GLY A 46 -32.02 29.36 -2.92
C GLY A 46 -31.65 27.88 -2.70
N VAL A 47 -31.16 27.51 -1.51
CA VAL A 47 -30.82 26.12 -1.16
C VAL A 47 -31.74 25.59 -0.06
N VAL A 48 -32.26 24.38 -0.26
CA VAL A 48 -33.02 23.64 0.74
C VAL A 48 -32.18 22.46 1.23
N ALA A 49 -32.11 22.29 2.55
CA ALA A 49 -31.42 21.16 3.18
C ALA A 49 -32.42 20.14 3.74
N TRP A 50 -32.11 18.87 3.54
CA TRP A 50 -32.82 17.73 4.13
C TRP A 50 -31.83 16.92 4.96
N ARG A 51 -32.21 16.50 6.16
CA ARG A 51 -31.35 15.72 7.06
C ARG A 51 -31.98 14.37 7.37
N GLY A 52 -31.18 13.32 7.23
CA GLY A 52 -31.49 11.95 7.67
C GLY A 52 -30.49 11.49 8.73
N GLU A 53 -30.82 10.41 9.41
CA GLU A 53 -30.01 9.78 10.46
C GLU A 53 -29.81 8.31 10.13
N ILE A 54 -28.58 7.80 10.26
CA ILE A 54 -28.28 6.37 10.28
C ILE A 54 -27.75 6.01 11.67
N SER A 55 -28.28 4.93 12.27
CA SER A 55 -27.75 4.37 13.51
C SER A 55 -26.35 3.79 13.28
N LEU A 56 -25.42 4.13 14.16
CA LEU A 56 -24.08 3.55 14.21
C LEU A 56 -23.93 2.53 15.34
N ALA A 57 -24.97 2.34 16.17
CA ALA A 57 -24.96 1.40 17.29
C ALA A 57 -24.92 -0.07 16.85
N SER A 58 -25.41 -0.38 15.65
CA SER A 58 -25.60 -1.74 15.13
C SER A 58 -25.28 -1.84 13.63
N GLY A 59 -24.99 -3.06 13.16
CA GLY A 59 -24.74 -3.42 11.76
C GLY A 59 -23.27 -3.57 11.33
N GLN A 60 -23.04 -3.86 10.04
CA GLN A 60 -21.72 -4.05 9.38
C GLN A 60 -20.75 -2.83 9.42
N PRO A 61 -19.43 -2.98 9.63
CA PRO A 61 -18.48 -1.85 9.67
C PRO A 61 -18.59 -0.85 8.51
N ARG A 62 -18.91 -1.31 7.29
CA ARG A 62 -19.20 -0.44 6.15
C ARG A 62 -20.71 -0.20 6.02
N ARG A 63 -21.16 1.03 6.30
CA ARG A 63 -22.54 1.47 6.05
C ARG A 63 -22.65 2.00 4.64
N ARG A 64 -23.70 1.60 3.91
CA ARG A 64 -23.99 2.12 2.58
C ARG A 64 -25.31 2.85 2.58
N TYR A 65 -25.39 3.90 1.77
CA TYR A 65 -26.62 4.64 1.62
C TYR A 65 -26.78 5.31 0.26
N SER A 66 -28.02 5.63 -0.09
CA SER A 66 -28.37 6.46 -1.24
C SER A 66 -29.64 7.25 -0.93
N PHE A 67 -29.94 8.26 -1.75
CA PHE A 67 -31.12 9.09 -1.54
C PHE A 67 -32.19 8.71 -2.56
N LYS A 68 -33.42 8.52 -2.10
CA LYS A 68 -34.61 8.40 -2.94
C LYS A 68 -35.39 9.70 -2.85
N LEU A 69 -35.49 10.41 -3.97
CA LEU A 69 -36.17 11.69 -4.11
C LEU A 69 -37.51 11.45 -4.82
N LEU A 70 -38.59 11.98 -4.24
CA LEU A 70 -39.96 11.77 -4.68
C LEU A 70 -40.60 13.13 -5.02
N TRP A 71 -40.98 13.31 -6.28
CA TRP A 71 -41.85 14.38 -6.76
C TRP A 71 -43.29 13.85 -6.88
N ALA A 72 -44.23 14.72 -7.25
CA ALA A 72 -45.63 14.33 -7.42
C ALA A 72 -45.84 13.30 -8.55
N ASP A 73 -45.02 13.39 -9.60
CA ASP A 73 -45.17 12.66 -10.87
C ASP A 73 -44.06 11.63 -11.13
N HIS A 74 -42.93 11.74 -10.43
CA HIS A 74 -41.79 10.86 -10.65
C HIS A 74 -40.90 10.67 -9.41
N GLN A 75 -39.98 9.71 -9.49
CA GLN A 75 -38.94 9.49 -8.49
C GLN A 75 -37.56 9.44 -9.14
N ARG A 76 -36.52 9.79 -8.39
CA ARG A 76 -35.13 9.60 -8.76
C ARG A 76 -34.31 9.12 -7.58
N TRP A 77 -33.19 8.50 -7.87
CA TRP A 77 -32.16 8.13 -6.90
C TRP A 77 -30.95 9.03 -7.09
N PHE A 78 -30.29 9.39 -6.01
CA PHE A 78 -29.04 10.14 -6.04
C PHE A 78 -27.93 9.36 -5.36
N THR A 79 -26.82 9.22 -6.07
CA THR A 79 -25.62 8.44 -5.70
C THR A 79 -24.34 9.21 -6.06
N PRO A 80 -23.13 8.70 -5.75
CA PRO A 80 -21.88 9.29 -6.24
C PRO A 80 -21.80 9.43 -7.77
N GLN A 81 -22.54 8.63 -8.53
CA GLN A 81 -22.61 8.72 -10.00
C GLN A 81 -23.63 9.75 -10.49
N GLY A 82 -24.37 10.40 -9.59
CA GLY A 82 -25.40 11.38 -9.91
C GLY A 82 -26.81 10.80 -9.82
N PHE A 83 -27.71 11.27 -10.69
CA PHE A 83 -29.12 10.89 -10.67
C PHE A 83 -29.44 9.68 -11.54
N THR A 84 -30.20 8.73 -11.02
CA THR A 84 -30.72 7.58 -11.77
C THR A 84 -32.22 7.43 -11.56
N ARG A 85 -32.91 6.78 -12.51
CA ARG A 85 -34.35 6.48 -12.40
C ARG A 85 -34.64 5.23 -11.57
N PHE A 86 -33.68 4.30 -11.52
CA PHE A 86 -33.82 3.00 -10.89
C PHE A 86 -32.98 2.91 -9.61
N PRO A 87 -33.35 2.04 -8.65
CA PRO A 87 -32.56 1.84 -7.45
C PRO A 87 -31.11 1.46 -7.81
N PRO A 88 -30.11 2.09 -7.19
CA PRO A 88 -28.71 1.83 -7.52
C PRO A 88 -28.27 0.46 -7.02
N ALA A 89 -27.29 -0.13 -7.73
CA ALA A 89 -26.64 -1.34 -7.27
C ALA A 89 -25.86 -1.07 -5.97
N ARG A 90 -25.61 -2.11 -5.16
CA ARG A 90 -24.96 -1.99 -3.85
C ARG A 90 -23.60 -1.28 -3.91
N LEU A 91 -22.84 -1.45 -4.99
CA LEU A 91 -21.52 -0.82 -5.16
C LEU A 91 -21.58 0.62 -5.69
N GLU A 92 -22.75 1.07 -6.13
CA GLU A 92 -22.98 2.43 -6.62
C GLU A 92 -23.47 3.35 -5.51
N GLN A 93 -23.68 2.85 -4.30
CA GLN A 93 -24.14 3.66 -3.17
C GLN A 93 -22.98 4.45 -2.53
N PHE A 94 -23.31 5.54 -1.84
CA PHE A 94 -22.36 6.16 -0.91
C PHE A 94 -21.98 5.13 0.17
N ALA A 95 -20.76 5.23 0.68
CA ALA A 95 -20.29 4.35 1.74
C ALA A 95 -19.51 5.15 2.79
N ILE A 96 -19.64 4.71 4.04
CA ILE A 96 -18.82 5.16 5.17
C ILE A 96 -18.32 3.91 5.90
N ASP A 97 -17.03 3.90 6.23
CA ASP A 97 -16.41 2.86 7.04
C ASP A 97 -16.30 3.34 8.48
N LEU A 98 -16.75 2.51 9.42
CA LEU A 98 -16.74 2.80 10.85
C LEU A 98 -16.18 1.64 11.67
N PRO A 99 -15.25 1.89 12.60
CA PRO A 99 -14.55 3.18 12.80
C PRO A 99 -13.69 3.53 11.57
N ASP A 100 -13.46 4.83 11.33
CA ASP A 100 -12.40 5.24 10.42
C ASP A 100 -11.05 4.87 11.05
N ALA A 101 -10.53 3.70 10.67
CA ALA A 101 -9.26 3.18 11.14
C ALA A 101 -8.06 3.77 10.35
N GLY A 102 -8.32 4.66 9.40
CA GLY A 102 -7.30 5.41 8.70
C GLY A 102 -6.59 6.38 9.64
N PRO A 103 -5.25 6.47 9.58
CA PRO A 103 -4.55 7.48 10.36
C PRO A 103 -4.87 8.88 9.82
N GLN A 104 -5.45 9.72 10.68
CA GLN A 104 -6.01 11.01 10.27
C GLN A 104 -4.94 11.96 9.73
N TRP A 105 -3.70 11.84 10.23
CA TRP A 105 -2.59 12.67 9.80
C TRP A 105 -2.37 12.61 8.29
N VAL A 106 -2.73 11.52 7.61
CA VAL A 106 -2.47 11.30 6.17
C VAL A 106 -3.31 12.20 5.26
N ALA A 107 -4.52 12.61 5.69
CA ALA A 107 -5.44 13.37 4.85
C ALA A 107 -4.87 14.71 4.37
N ASP A 108 -4.01 15.32 5.19
CA ASP A 108 -3.43 16.65 4.93
C ASP A 108 -1.95 16.60 4.46
N GLN A 109 -1.45 15.42 4.05
CA GLN A 109 -0.04 15.25 3.69
C GLN A 109 0.24 15.42 2.19
N VAL A 110 1.41 15.99 1.89
CA VAL A 110 2.00 16.01 0.56
C VAL A 110 3.13 14.99 0.50
N PHE A 111 2.90 13.89 -0.23
CA PHE A 111 3.87 12.81 -0.40
C PHE A 111 4.89 13.10 -1.50
N TYR A 112 6.16 12.79 -1.22
CA TYR A 112 7.23 12.79 -2.22
C TYR A 112 7.85 11.40 -2.35
N GLN A 113 7.70 10.78 -3.52
CA GLN A 113 8.31 9.48 -3.81
C GLN A 113 9.79 9.63 -4.19
N ILE A 114 10.64 8.83 -3.54
CA ILE A 114 12.08 8.82 -3.75
C ILE A 114 12.52 7.44 -4.19
N PHE A 115 13.24 7.40 -5.31
CA PHE A 115 14.07 6.28 -5.72
C PHE A 115 15.51 6.51 -5.21
N PRO A 116 15.95 5.83 -4.12
CA PRO A 116 17.13 6.26 -3.35
C PRO A 116 18.41 6.42 -4.18
N ASP A 117 18.74 5.44 -5.03
CA ASP A 117 19.96 5.47 -5.85
C ASP A 117 20.05 6.66 -6.82
N ARG A 118 18.93 7.32 -7.12
CA ARG A 118 18.84 8.38 -8.14
C ARG A 118 18.42 9.75 -7.61
N PHE A 119 18.28 9.88 -6.29
CA PHE A 119 17.78 11.13 -5.71
C PHE A 119 18.91 12.08 -5.29
N ALA A 120 19.81 11.60 -4.43
CA ALA A 120 20.99 12.35 -4.03
C ALA A 120 22.07 11.40 -3.52
N ARG A 121 23.31 11.64 -3.94
CA ARG A 121 24.52 10.99 -3.42
C ARG A 121 25.09 11.84 -2.29
N SER A 122 25.23 11.26 -1.09
CA SER A 122 25.77 11.97 0.07
C SER A 122 27.25 12.30 -0.06
N ALA A 123 27.69 13.33 0.67
CA ALA A 123 29.11 13.64 0.80
C ALA A 123 29.85 12.65 1.72
N ALA A 124 29.14 12.02 2.66
CA ALA A 124 29.68 11.10 3.65
C ALA A 124 29.83 9.65 3.15
N ARG A 125 29.48 9.39 1.89
CA ARG A 125 29.51 8.06 1.29
C ARG A 125 30.92 7.47 1.26
N ASP A 126 31.05 6.23 1.72
CA ASP A 126 32.34 5.53 1.79
C ASP A 126 32.60 4.58 0.60
N ALA A 127 33.82 4.01 0.58
CA ALA A 127 34.26 3.07 -0.44
C ALA A 127 33.52 1.73 -0.41
N ASP A 128 33.02 1.31 0.76
CA ASP A 128 32.30 0.03 0.93
C ASP A 128 30.91 0.10 0.33
N GLN A 129 30.21 1.23 0.47
CA GLN A 129 28.93 1.49 -0.22
C GLN A 129 29.09 1.46 -1.74
N ASP A 130 30.30 1.71 -2.20
CA ASP A 130 30.73 1.87 -3.58
C ASP A 130 31.35 0.60 -4.18
N ALA A 131 31.45 -0.46 -3.38
CA ALA A 131 31.99 -1.75 -3.78
C ALA A 131 31.15 -2.39 -4.90
N VAL A 132 31.85 -2.87 -5.94
CA VAL A 132 31.25 -3.64 -7.02
C VAL A 132 31.06 -5.08 -6.57
N TYR A 133 29.87 -5.63 -6.78
CA TYR A 133 29.57 -7.03 -6.51
C TYR A 133 28.89 -7.69 -7.70
N TYR A 134 28.85 -9.02 -7.66
CA TYR A 134 28.24 -9.81 -8.71
C TYR A 134 26.73 -9.95 -8.52
N HIS A 135 25.95 -9.33 -9.41
CA HIS A 135 24.50 -9.46 -9.42
C HIS A 135 24.10 -10.80 -10.05
N HIS A 136 24.03 -11.85 -9.23
CA HIS A 136 23.79 -13.21 -9.70
C HIS A 136 22.48 -13.43 -10.49
N ALA A 137 21.43 -12.61 -10.32
CA ALA A 137 20.22 -12.72 -11.12
C ALA A 137 20.36 -12.10 -12.52
N ALA A 138 21.20 -11.06 -12.67
CA ALA A 138 21.54 -10.51 -13.97
C ALA A 138 22.73 -11.24 -14.63
N GLY A 139 23.45 -12.10 -13.89
CA GLY A 139 24.60 -12.84 -14.41
C GLY A 139 25.78 -11.94 -14.77
N ARG A 140 25.93 -10.81 -14.07
CA ARG A 140 26.99 -9.83 -14.31
C ARG A 140 27.32 -9.03 -13.06
N GLU A 141 28.47 -8.36 -13.07
CA GLU A 141 28.79 -7.33 -12.08
C GLU A 141 27.88 -6.12 -12.22
N ILE A 142 27.64 -5.43 -11.11
CA ILE A 142 26.94 -4.15 -11.14
C ILE A 142 27.79 -3.11 -11.88
N VAL A 143 27.13 -2.19 -12.57
CA VAL A 143 27.75 -1.09 -13.29
C VAL A 143 27.61 0.16 -12.45
N ARG A 144 28.72 0.86 -12.20
CA ARG A 144 28.70 2.17 -11.56
C ARG A 144 28.81 3.26 -12.62
N LYS A 145 28.04 4.33 -12.42
CA LYS A 145 28.03 5.51 -13.27
C LYS A 145 28.28 6.76 -12.45
N ALA A 146 28.87 7.78 -13.07
CA ALA A 146 28.89 9.11 -12.49
C ALA A 146 27.46 9.67 -12.46
N TRP A 147 27.22 10.64 -11.57
CA TRP A 147 25.88 11.16 -11.32
C TRP A 147 25.17 11.67 -12.59
N ASP A 148 25.92 12.34 -13.46
CA ASP A 148 25.40 12.98 -14.67
C ASP A 148 25.51 12.10 -15.93
N ASP A 149 26.00 10.87 -15.80
CA ASP A 149 26.06 9.95 -16.93
C ASP A 149 24.65 9.55 -17.39
N PRO A 150 24.40 9.40 -18.71
CA PRO A 150 23.09 8.98 -19.18
C PRO A 150 22.79 7.53 -18.80
N LEU A 151 21.56 7.25 -18.39
CA LEU A 151 21.07 5.87 -18.23
C LEU A 151 20.93 5.21 -19.60
N THR A 152 21.57 4.06 -19.75
CA THR A 152 21.50 3.23 -20.96
C THR A 152 20.51 2.09 -20.71
N GLY A 153 19.92 1.56 -21.77
CA GLY A 153 19.07 0.36 -21.68
C GLY A 153 19.83 -0.89 -21.23
N GLU A 154 21.16 -0.88 -21.35
CA GLU A 154 22.01 -1.95 -20.85
C GLU A 154 22.01 -1.99 -19.31
N ALA A 155 21.77 -3.18 -18.75
CA ALA A 155 21.89 -3.46 -17.32
C ALA A 155 21.11 -2.47 -16.41
N GLY A 156 19.95 -1.98 -16.85
CA GLY A 156 19.19 -0.96 -16.09
C GLY A 156 18.91 -1.36 -14.63
N GLY A 157 18.66 -2.64 -14.37
CA GLY A 157 18.47 -3.18 -13.02
C GLY A 157 19.75 -3.39 -12.20
N SER A 158 20.92 -3.20 -12.80
CA SER A 158 22.26 -3.39 -12.18
C SER A 158 23.14 -2.15 -12.32
N THR A 159 22.59 -1.01 -12.75
CA THR A 159 23.34 0.25 -12.90
C THR A 159 23.08 1.16 -11.72
N PHE A 160 24.14 1.63 -11.07
CA PHE A 160 24.10 2.38 -9.82
C PHE A 160 24.79 3.73 -9.96
N TYR A 161 24.16 4.77 -9.41
CA TYR A 161 24.68 6.14 -9.38
C TYR A 161 25.12 6.53 -7.97
N GLY A 162 24.77 5.71 -6.98
CA GLY A 162 25.25 5.82 -5.61
C GLY A 162 24.49 6.84 -4.78
N GLY A 163 23.22 7.08 -5.11
CA GLY A 163 22.31 7.75 -4.18
C GLY A 163 22.05 6.90 -2.94
N ASP A 164 21.86 7.55 -1.79
CA ASP A 164 21.75 6.88 -0.48
C ASP A 164 20.85 7.64 0.51
N LEU A 165 20.66 7.08 1.71
CA LEU A 165 19.75 7.62 2.71
C LEU A 165 20.28 8.92 3.35
N ASP A 166 21.59 9.05 3.48
CA ASP A 166 22.19 10.30 3.96
C ASP A 166 22.04 11.42 2.92
N GLY A 167 22.14 11.11 1.62
CA GLY A 167 21.90 12.08 0.55
C GLY A 167 20.45 12.57 0.55
N ILE A 168 19.49 11.67 0.84
CA ILE A 168 18.10 12.09 1.09
C ILE A 168 18.03 13.04 2.29
N SER A 169 18.75 12.72 3.36
CA SER A 169 18.79 13.53 4.59
C SER A 169 19.33 14.95 4.33
N GLU A 170 20.40 15.07 3.54
CA GLU A 170 20.99 16.35 3.12
C GLU A 170 20.03 17.22 2.31
N LYS A 171 19.05 16.61 1.62
CA LYS A 171 18.04 17.31 0.80
C LYS A 171 16.72 17.58 1.54
N LEU A 172 16.61 17.29 2.83
CA LEU A 172 15.42 17.63 3.62
C LEU A 172 15.06 19.12 3.59
N PRO A 173 16.01 20.09 3.60
CA PRO A 173 15.68 21.51 3.45
C PRO A 173 14.99 21.83 2.12
N TYR A 174 15.45 21.23 1.01
CA TYR A 174 14.82 21.36 -0.30
C TYR A 174 13.40 20.80 -0.31
N LEU A 175 13.20 19.60 0.25
CA LEU A 175 11.89 18.96 0.33
C LEU A 175 10.91 19.80 1.18
N LYS A 176 11.40 20.39 2.28
CA LYS A 176 10.62 21.30 3.11
C LYS A 176 10.22 22.57 2.35
N GLN A 177 11.13 23.16 1.58
CA GLN A 177 10.82 24.33 0.75
C GLN A 177 9.74 24.04 -0.30
N LEU A 178 9.71 22.81 -0.83
CA LEU A 178 8.67 22.35 -1.76
C LEU A 178 7.30 22.14 -1.09
N GLY A 179 7.23 22.15 0.25
CA GLY A 179 6.02 21.86 1.01
C GLY A 179 5.77 20.37 1.20
N VAL A 180 6.77 19.52 0.98
CA VAL A 180 6.67 18.07 1.23
C VAL A 180 6.60 17.82 2.72
N THR A 181 5.61 17.05 3.13
CA THR A 181 5.40 16.72 4.55
C THR A 181 5.75 15.26 4.85
N ALA A 182 5.68 14.35 3.86
CA ALA A 182 5.98 12.93 4.05
C ALA A 182 6.73 12.30 2.86
N LEU A 183 7.66 11.35 3.13
CA LEU A 183 8.45 10.70 2.07
C LEU A 183 8.01 9.25 1.83
N TYR A 184 8.01 8.87 0.56
CA TYR A 184 7.78 7.50 0.15
C TYR A 184 9.05 6.93 -0.48
N LEU A 185 9.69 5.96 0.17
CA LEU A 185 10.87 5.32 -0.41
C LEU A 185 10.49 4.11 -1.26
N ASN A 186 11.09 4.01 -2.44
CA ASN A 186 11.31 2.71 -3.08
C ASN A 186 12.09 1.78 -2.13
N PRO A 187 12.13 0.45 -2.37
CA PRO A 187 12.74 -0.46 -1.42
C PRO A 187 14.21 -0.13 -1.12
N VAL A 188 14.55 -0.39 0.13
CA VAL A 188 15.82 0.01 0.76
C VAL A 188 16.44 -1.13 1.55
N PHE A 189 15.83 -2.32 1.48
CA PHE A 189 16.35 -3.53 2.11
C PHE A 189 17.41 -4.19 1.23
N ALA A 190 18.27 -5.00 1.84
CA ALA A 190 19.38 -5.64 1.17
C ALA A 190 18.90 -6.45 -0.05
N ALA A 191 19.41 -6.11 -1.23
CA ALA A 191 19.12 -6.80 -2.48
C ALA A 191 20.15 -6.44 -3.57
N PRO A 192 20.38 -7.32 -4.57
CA PRO A 192 21.46 -7.12 -5.52
C PRO A 192 21.10 -6.21 -6.70
N SER A 193 19.83 -5.89 -6.92
CA SER A 193 19.40 -4.96 -7.95
C SER A 193 19.42 -3.51 -7.48
N VAL A 194 19.41 -2.54 -8.39
CA VAL A 194 19.29 -1.12 -8.03
C VAL A 194 17.92 -0.77 -7.45
N HIS A 195 16.86 -1.46 -7.89
CA HIS A 195 15.49 -1.20 -7.46
C HIS A 195 15.08 -1.93 -6.18
N LYS A 196 15.87 -2.93 -5.75
CA LYS A 196 15.72 -3.66 -4.49
C LYS A 196 14.37 -4.39 -4.29
N TYR A 197 13.75 -4.86 -5.38
CA TYR A 197 12.51 -5.65 -5.34
C TYR A 197 12.75 -7.16 -5.18
N ASP A 198 13.97 -7.58 -5.42
CA ASP A 198 14.45 -8.95 -5.27
C ASP A 198 15.12 -9.11 -3.90
N THR A 199 14.43 -8.66 -2.85
CA THR A 199 14.94 -8.55 -1.47
C THR A 199 15.56 -9.85 -0.99
N GLU A 200 16.81 -9.78 -0.54
CA GLU A 200 17.56 -10.91 0.05
C GLU A 200 17.40 -10.96 1.57
N ASP A 201 17.36 -9.79 2.23
CA ASP A 201 17.14 -9.68 3.67
C ASP A 201 16.25 -8.48 4.02
N TYR A 202 15.05 -8.75 4.53
CA TYR A 202 14.10 -7.74 4.99
C TYR A 202 14.48 -7.09 6.32
N ARG A 203 15.41 -7.66 7.07
CA ARG A 203 15.80 -7.17 8.40
C ARG A 203 16.98 -6.21 8.37
N ARG A 204 17.56 -5.96 7.19
CA ARG A 204 18.70 -5.07 7.02
C ARG A 204 18.48 -4.11 5.89
N VAL A 205 18.83 -2.85 6.13
CA VAL A 205 18.96 -1.86 5.07
C VAL A 205 20.17 -2.22 4.20
N ASP A 206 20.04 -2.01 2.90
CA ASP A 206 21.12 -2.31 1.98
C ASP A 206 22.40 -1.50 2.30
N PRO A 207 23.58 -2.14 2.38
CA PRO A 207 24.83 -1.45 2.63
C PRO A 207 25.09 -0.31 1.64
N GLN A 208 24.73 -0.44 0.36
CA GLN A 208 24.92 0.63 -0.62
C GLN A 208 24.16 1.91 -0.28
N PHE A 209 23.13 1.83 0.56
CA PHE A 209 22.35 2.96 1.06
C PHE A 209 22.80 3.48 2.44
N GLY A 210 23.92 2.97 2.97
CA GLY A 210 24.49 3.35 4.27
C GLY A 210 24.00 2.48 5.44
N GLY A 211 23.25 1.42 5.13
CA GLY A 211 22.78 0.46 6.12
C GLY A 211 21.82 1.01 7.16
N ASP A 212 21.66 0.23 8.22
CA ASP A 212 20.72 0.46 9.33
C ASP A 212 20.94 1.82 10.00
N ALA A 213 22.21 2.22 10.19
CA ALA A 213 22.56 3.49 10.80
C ALA A 213 22.11 4.71 9.96
N ALA A 214 22.24 4.65 8.63
CA ALA A 214 21.79 5.73 7.76
C ALA A 214 20.27 5.91 7.79
N LEU A 215 19.51 4.81 7.92
CA LEU A 215 18.06 4.92 8.12
C LEU A 215 17.69 5.60 9.43
N LEU A 216 18.38 5.26 10.53
CA LEU A 216 18.13 5.91 11.83
C LEU A 216 18.49 7.40 11.80
N ARG A 217 19.59 7.78 11.13
CA ARG A 217 19.94 9.20 10.92
C ARG A 217 18.86 9.92 10.12
N LEU A 218 18.44 9.34 9.00
CA LEU A 218 17.36 9.90 8.17
C LEU A 218 16.09 10.09 9.02
N ARG A 219 15.71 9.08 9.81
CA ARG A 219 14.58 9.13 10.74
C ARG A 219 14.70 10.28 11.75
N HIS A 220 15.83 10.39 12.44
CA HIS A 220 16.01 11.47 13.40
C HIS A 220 15.98 12.85 12.74
N ASN A 221 16.56 12.99 11.55
CA ASN A 221 16.59 14.26 10.83
C ASN A 221 15.21 14.66 10.30
N THR A 222 14.39 13.70 9.84
CA THR A 222 12.99 13.97 9.49
C THR A 222 12.17 14.43 10.71
N GLN A 223 12.45 13.89 11.91
CA GLN A 223 11.75 14.31 13.15
C GLN A 223 12.07 15.74 13.52
N ARG A 224 13.36 16.09 13.46
CA ARG A 224 13.85 17.43 13.81
C ARG A 224 13.38 18.51 12.85
N ALA A 225 13.17 18.18 11.57
CA ALA A 225 12.77 19.16 10.57
C ALA A 225 11.33 19.69 10.74
N GLY A 226 10.53 19.10 11.65
CA GLY A 226 9.10 19.42 11.81
C GLY A 226 8.24 18.89 10.67
N ASN A 227 8.80 18.00 9.85
CA ASN A 227 8.04 17.26 8.85
C ASN A 227 7.36 16.08 9.58
N ALA A 228 6.04 15.95 9.43
CA ALA A 228 5.32 14.77 9.83
C ALA A 228 5.72 13.61 8.91
N HIS A 229 6.86 12.99 9.22
CA HIS A 229 7.30 11.66 8.85
C HIS A 229 6.68 10.96 7.63
N ASP A 230 7.54 10.44 6.78
CA ASP A 230 7.65 8.98 6.60
C ASP A 230 8.94 8.70 5.81
N PRO A 231 9.72 7.64 6.06
CA PRO A 231 10.32 6.88 4.99
C PRO A 231 9.56 5.57 4.87
N ARG A 232 8.49 5.57 4.07
CA ARG A 232 7.67 4.39 3.79
C ARG A 232 8.56 3.29 3.26
N ARG A 233 8.66 2.18 3.99
CA ARG A 233 9.24 0.95 3.46
C ARG A 233 8.13 0.06 2.91
N ARG A 234 8.52 -0.94 2.11
CA ARG A 234 7.61 -1.85 1.40
C ARG A 234 7.61 -3.23 2.05
N VAL A 235 6.45 -3.74 2.46
CA VAL A 235 6.29 -5.18 2.69
C VAL A 235 6.10 -5.75 1.30
N GLN A 236 7.13 -6.43 0.82
CA GLN A 236 7.07 -7.10 -0.46
C GLN A 236 6.58 -8.54 -0.24
N PRO A 237 5.71 -9.06 -1.11
CA PRO A 237 5.32 -10.47 -1.08
C PRO A 237 6.37 -11.38 -1.77
N TYR A 238 7.61 -10.91 -1.97
CA TYR A 238 8.66 -11.59 -2.73
C TYR A 238 9.98 -11.58 -1.97
N ARG A 239 10.39 -12.72 -1.41
CA ARG A 239 11.70 -12.86 -0.76
C ARG A 239 12.60 -13.72 -1.62
N ARG A 240 13.83 -13.26 -1.82
CA ARG A 240 14.96 -14.12 -2.17
C ARG A 240 15.72 -14.45 -0.87
N PHE A 241 16.22 -15.67 -0.71
CA PHE A 241 17.00 -16.05 0.47
C PHE A 241 18.47 -16.30 0.11
N PRO A 242 19.44 -15.89 0.96
CA PRO A 242 20.86 -16.16 0.74
C PRO A 242 21.20 -17.66 0.66
N SER A 243 20.49 -18.52 1.41
CA SER A 243 20.72 -19.98 1.40
C SER A 243 20.23 -20.68 0.13
N LEU A 244 19.34 -20.06 -0.65
CA LEU A 244 18.97 -20.50 -2.00
C LEU A 244 20.03 -20.15 -3.05
N VAL A 245 21.04 -19.35 -2.67
CA VAL A 245 22.09 -18.83 -3.55
C VAL A 245 23.48 -19.37 -3.20
N ARG A 246 23.71 -19.86 -1.98
CA ARG A 246 25.08 -20.15 -1.51
C ARG A 246 25.77 -21.38 -2.11
N SER A 247 25.15 -22.07 -3.06
CA SER A 247 25.84 -23.09 -3.84
C SER A 247 25.02 -23.48 -5.08
N SER A 248 25.18 -22.74 -6.18
CA SER A 248 25.39 -23.33 -7.51
C SER A 248 25.40 -22.31 -8.66
N PRO A 249 26.12 -22.59 -9.76
CA PRO A 249 26.12 -21.77 -10.97
C PRO A 249 24.71 -21.63 -11.55
N ALA A 250 24.54 -20.64 -12.44
CA ALA A 250 23.32 -20.07 -13.02
C ALA A 250 22.19 -21.01 -13.53
N GLY A 251 22.30 -22.34 -13.40
CA GLY A 251 21.32 -23.33 -13.81
C GLY A 251 20.54 -24.05 -12.68
N GLN A 252 20.91 -23.93 -11.40
CA GLN A 252 20.25 -24.69 -10.31
C GLN A 252 19.20 -23.93 -9.50
N ARG A 253 18.88 -22.68 -9.86
CA ARG A 253 17.80 -21.86 -9.25
C ARG A 253 16.37 -22.39 -9.50
N ARG A 254 16.26 -23.61 -10.04
CA ARG A 254 15.12 -24.15 -10.78
C ARG A 254 14.56 -25.44 -10.19
N ARG A 255 15.10 -25.92 -9.06
CA ARG A 255 14.76 -27.24 -8.53
C ARG A 255 14.40 -27.19 -7.06
N ARG A 256 13.38 -27.96 -6.72
CA ARG A 256 12.90 -28.28 -5.36
C ARG A 256 14.09 -28.41 -4.40
N PRO A 257 14.17 -27.60 -3.33
CA PRO A 257 15.19 -27.78 -2.31
C PRO A 257 15.07 -29.18 -1.69
N ARG A 258 16.18 -29.73 -1.16
CA ARG A 258 16.17 -30.97 -0.38
C ARG A 258 15.07 -30.88 0.69
N SER A 259 14.29 -31.95 0.84
CA SER A 259 13.31 -32.07 1.93
C SER A 259 14.02 -31.82 3.27
N GLY A 260 13.60 -30.76 3.98
CA GLY A 260 14.17 -30.42 5.30
C GLY A 260 14.63 -28.97 5.49
N LEU A 261 14.66 -28.12 4.44
CA LEU A 261 14.92 -26.69 4.64
C LEU A 261 13.71 -25.99 5.29
N PRO A 262 13.88 -25.21 6.38
CA PRO A 262 12.77 -24.57 7.10
C PRO A 262 11.88 -23.65 6.23
N TRP A 263 12.44 -23.13 5.15
CA TRP A 263 11.83 -22.13 4.27
C TRP A 263 11.25 -22.73 2.99
N ARG A 264 11.32 -24.06 2.81
CA ARG A 264 10.81 -24.72 1.59
C ARG A 264 9.32 -24.45 1.39
N ASP A 265 8.57 -24.48 2.48
CA ASP A 265 7.12 -24.32 2.44
C ASP A 265 6.69 -22.86 2.21
N TRP A 266 7.63 -21.91 2.17
CA TRP A 266 7.35 -20.50 1.90
C TRP A 266 7.10 -20.23 0.43
N PHE A 267 7.27 -21.22 -0.44
CA PHE A 267 7.10 -21.10 -1.88
C PHE A 267 6.26 -22.25 -2.43
N THR A 268 5.50 -21.98 -3.48
CA THR A 268 4.82 -23.01 -4.25
C THR A 268 5.73 -23.46 -5.41
N PHE A 269 5.77 -24.75 -5.69
CA PHE A 269 6.54 -25.33 -6.81
C PHE A 269 5.62 -26.12 -7.74
N SER A 270 5.87 -26.07 -9.04
CA SER A 270 5.21 -26.91 -10.05
C SER A 270 5.64 -28.38 -9.94
N GLU A 271 5.00 -29.27 -10.70
CA GLU A 271 5.36 -30.70 -10.77
C GLU A 271 6.81 -30.89 -11.26
N GLU A 272 7.26 -30.03 -12.17
CA GLU A 272 8.63 -29.99 -12.69
C GLU A 272 9.63 -29.36 -11.70
N GLY A 273 9.16 -28.95 -10.52
CA GLY A 273 9.97 -28.40 -9.44
C GLY A 273 10.34 -26.93 -9.59
N GLN A 274 9.65 -26.18 -10.46
CA GLN A 274 9.89 -24.75 -10.66
C GLN A 274 9.08 -23.91 -9.68
N ALA A 275 9.71 -22.92 -9.04
CA ALA A 275 8.99 -22.01 -8.14
C ALA A 275 8.02 -21.11 -8.93
N HIS A 276 6.80 -20.98 -8.43
CA HIS A 276 5.87 -19.95 -8.91
C HIS A 276 6.49 -18.57 -8.68
N ASN A 277 6.32 -17.67 -9.63
CA ASN A 277 7.01 -16.39 -9.63
C ASN A 277 6.12 -15.25 -10.15
N TRP A 278 6.59 -14.03 -9.94
CA TRP A 278 5.89 -12.85 -10.42
C TRP A 278 5.99 -12.73 -11.94
N LEU A 279 4.87 -12.85 -12.67
CA LEU A 279 4.77 -12.61 -14.12
C LEU A 279 5.82 -13.33 -15.01
N GLY A 280 6.35 -14.48 -14.57
CA GLY A 280 7.39 -15.22 -15.30
C GLY A 280 8.83 -14.85 -14.92
N TYR A 281 9.04 -13.87 -14.03
CA TYR A 281 10.38 -13.45 -13.59
C TYR A 281 10.93 -14.41 -12.54
N ALA A 282 11.78 -15.33 -12.96
CA ALA A 282 12.39 -16.34 -12.09
C ALA A 282 13.22 -15.76 -10.92
N SER A 283 13.66 -14.49 -11.00
CA SER A 283 14.34 -13.79 -9.91
C SER A 283 13.41 -13.40 -8.75
N LEU A 284 12.09 -13.46 -8.95
CA LEU A 284 11.06 -13.03 -8.00
C LEU A 284 10.12 -14.19 -7.66
N PRO A 285 10.60 -15.20 -6.91
CA PRO A 285 9.77 -16.31 -6.46
C PRO A 285 8.68 -15.81 -5.51
N LYS A 286 7.46 -16.29 -5.73
CA LYS A 286 6.27 -15.84 -5.02
C LYS A 286 6.15 -16.54 -3.68
N LEU A 287 5.98 -15.76 -2.61
CA LEU A 287 5.74 -16.27 -1.27
C LEU A 287 4.34 -16.91 -1.17
N ASP A 288 4.25 -18.01 -0.43
CA ASP A 288 3.04 -18.81 -0.24
C ASP A 288 2.54 -18.71 1.21
N TYR A 289 1.55 -17.84 1.40
CA TYR A 289 1.03 -17.49 2.73
C TYR A 289 0.22 -18.59 3.41
N ARG A 290 0.15 -19.80 2.83
CA ARG A 290 -0.29 -21.02 3.55
C ARG A 290 0.69 -21.43 4.64
N SER A 291 1.97 -21.07 4.48
CA SER A 291 2.99 -21.38 5.48
C SER A 291 2.81 -20.50 6.71
N THR A 292 2.48 -21.12 7.85
CA THR A 292 2.36 -20.43 9.14
C THR A 292 3.67 -19.77 9.56
N SER A 293 4.83 -20.38 9.28
CA SER A 293 6.13 -19.79 9.61
C SER A 293 6.44 -18.56 8.76
N LEU A 294 6.02 -18.53 7.49
CA LEU A 294 6.08 -17.32 6.67
C LEU A 294 5.14 -16.24 7.18
N VAL A 295 3.89 -16.60 7.51
CA VAL A 295 2.91 -15.66 8.06
C VAL A 295 3.45 -15.03 9.35
N ASN A 296 4.05 -15.82 10.23
CA ASN A 296 4.70 -15.36 11.45
C ASN A 296 5.90 -14.45 11.17
N GLU A 297 6.74 -14.80 10.21
CA GLU A 297 7.87 -13.95 9.80
C GLU A 297 7.40 -12.60 9.25
N ILE A 298 6.35 -12.58 8.43
CA ILE A 298 5.93 -11.37 7.72
C ILE A 298 5.13 -10.46 8.64
N TYR A 299 4.07 -10.95 9.30
CA TYR A 299 3.17 -10.08 10.07
C TYR A 299 2.64 -10.64 11.39
N ALA A 300 2.44 -11.95 11.54
CA ALA A 300 1.74 -12.50 12.69
C ALA A 300 2.61 -12.61 13.95
N GLY A 301 3.92 -12.82 13.81
CA GLY A 301 4.85 -12.89 14.93
C GLY A 301 5.12 -11.52 15.56
N GLU A 302 5.51 -11.52 16.83
CA GLU A 302 5.85 -10.28 17.56
C GLU A 302 7.06 -9.55 16.98
N ASP A 303 8.04 -10.31 16.48
CA ASP A 303 9.24 -9.82 15.80
C ASP A 303 9.15 -9.92 14.27
N SER A 304 7.92 -9.93 13.76
CA SER A 304 7.66 -9.97 12.33
C SER A 304 8.20 -8.74 11.61
N ILE A 305 8.49 -8.87 10.32
CA ILE A 305 9.05 -7.80 9.48
C ILE A 305 8.16 -6.55 9.54
N VAL A 306 6.84 -6.71 9.45
CA VAL A 306 5.90 -5.58 9.54
C VAL A 306 6.06 -4.82 10.86
N ARG A 307 6.13 -5.53 11.99
CA ARG A 307 6.22 -4.91 13.32
C ARG A 307 7.61 -4.34 13.60
N HIS A 308 8.66 -5.05 13.19
CA HIS A 308 10.05 -4.71 13.47
C HIS A 308 10.35 -3.25 13.12
N TRP A 309 10.04 -2.83 11.88
CA TRP A 309 10.34 -1.48 11.41
C TRP A 309 9.38 -0.40 11.94
N LEU A 310 8.20 -0.76 12.44
CA LEU A 310 7.27 0.18 13.08
C LEU A 310 7.60 0.40 14.57
N LYS A 311 8.23 -0.59 15.22
CA LYS A 311 8.69 -0.50 16.62
C LYS A 311 9.96 0.35 16.72
N ALA A 312 10.24 0.85 17.93
CA ALA A 312 11.51 1.51 18.24
C ALA A 312 12.70 0.56 17.96
N PRO A 313 13.88 1.08 17.55
CA PRO A 313 14.23 2.50 17.38
C PRO A 313 13.85 3.10 16.01
N TRP A 314 13.31 2.31 15.10
CA TRP A 314 12.99 2.73 13.73
C TRP A 314 11.74 3.63 13.68
N SER A 315 10.70 3.21 14.39
CA SER A 315 9.45 3.95 14.56
C SER A 315 8.73 4.37 13.26
N MET A 316 8.95 3.65 12.14
CA MET A 316 8.40 4.00 10.81
C MET A 316 6.88 4.18 10.84
N ASP A 317 6.36 5.02 9.95
CA ASP A 317 5.00 5.54 10.06
C ASP A 317 4.02 4.83 9.12
N GLY A 318 4.52 3.93 8.27
CA GLY A 318 3.69 3.15 7.38
C GLY A 318 4.39 2.14 6.49
N TRP A 319 3.56 1.39 5.79
CA TRP A 319 3.98 0.39 4.80
C TRP A 319 3.23 0.58 3.49
N ARG A 320 3.99 0.59 2.39
CA ARG A 320 3.45 0.46 1.04
C ARG A 320 3.53 -1.00 0.59
N LEU A 321 2.40 -1.68 0.43
CA LEU A 321 2.34 -3.08 0.04
C LEU A 321 2.53 -3.22 -1.47
N ASP A 322 3.60 -3.92 -1.88
CA ASP A 322 3.89 -4.13 -3.29
C ASP A 322 3.08 -5.26 -3.90
N VAL A 323 2.60 -5.04 -5.14
CA VAL A 323 1.80 -6.02 -5.89
C VAL A 323 0.73 -6.66 -5.00
N VAL A 324 0.09 -5.85 -4.15
CA VAL A 324 -0.71 -6.35 -3.03
C VAL A 324 -1.87 -7.24 -3.52
N HIS A 325 -2.37 -6.96 -4.72
CA HIS A 325 -3.45 -7.70 -5.38
C HIS A 325 -3.07 -9.13 -5.80
N MET A 326 -1.78 -9.50 -5.78
CA MET A 326 -1.31 -10.86 -6.06
C MET A 326 -0.80 -11.61 -4.84
N LEU A 327 -0.80 -10.99 -3.66
CA LEU A 327 -0.47 -11.66 -2.40
C LEU A 327 -1.49 -12.78 -2.12
N GLY A 328 -1.04 -13.95 -1.69
CA GLY A 328 -1.97 -15.02 -1.33
C GLY A 328 -1.31 -16.40 -1.27
N GLU A 329 -2.15 -17.40 -1.46
CA GLU A 329 -1.82 -18.79 -1.23
C GLU A 329 -1.65 -19.60 -2.53
N GLY A 330 -0.79 -20.60 -2.50
CA GLY A 330 -0.65 -21.62 -3.54
C GLY A 330 -0.29 -21.08 -4.92
N GLY A 331 0.58 -20.07 -4.98
CA GLY A 331 0.98 -19.39 -6.22
C GLY A 331 -0.09 -18.43 -6.76
N GLY A 332 -1.31 -18.44 -6.21
CA GLY A 332 -2.43 -17.57 -6.58
C GLY A 332 -2.63 -16.38 -5.62
N ALA A 333 -3.76 -15.69 -5.75
CA ALA A 333 -4.18 -14.61 -4.84
C ALA A 333 -5.31 -15.08 -3.90
N ARG A 334 -5.38 -16.39 -3.63
CA ARG A 334 -6.37 -16.95 -2.70
C ARG A 334 -6.10 -16.40 -1.29
N ASN A 335 -7.17 -16.14 -0.53
CA ASN A 335 -7.13 -15.54 0.81
C ASN A 335 -6.39 -14.19 0.89
N ASN A 336 -6.26 -13.48 -0.24
CA ASN A 336 -5.58 -12.19 -0.31
C ASN A 336 -6.08 -11.18 0.74
N LEU A 337 -7.40 -10.97 0.82
CA LEU A 337 -7.98 -10.02 1.77
C LEU A 337 -7.73 -10.41 3.23
N GLN A 338 -7.70 -11.71 3.54
CA GLN A 338 -7.38 -12.21 4.89
C GLN A 338 -5.95 -11.84 5.28
N HIS A 339 -4.98 -12.05 4.39
CA HIS A 339 -3.59 -11.68 4.68
C HIS A 339 -3.36 -10.17 4.69
N ILE A 340 -4.02 -9.40 3.81
CA ILE A 340 -3.98 -7.94 3.87
C ILE A 340 -4.54 -7.43 5.20
N ALA A 341 -5.66 -7.99 5.66
CA ALA A 341 -6.24 -7.68 6.96
C ALA A 341 -5.25 -8.01 8.10
N GLY A 342 -4.62 -9.19 8.05
CA GLY A 342 -3.60 -9.60 9.03
C GLY A 342 -2.38 -8.68 9.07
N ILE A 343 -1.85 -8.29 7.91
CA ILE A 343 -0.75 -7.31 7.77
C ILE A 343 -1.16 -5.96 8.38
N THR A 344 -2.37 -5.49 8.05
CA THR A 344 -2.88 -4.19 8.51
C THR A 344 -3.09 -4.21 10.03
N GLN A 345 -3.67 -5.28 10.56
CA GLN A 345 -3.88 -5.47 12.00
C GLN A 345 -2.54 -5.52 12.74
N ALA A 346 -1.55 -6.26 12.24
CA ALA A 346 -0.22 -6.32 12.85
C ALA A 346 0.46 -4.94 12.87
N ALA A 347 0.36 -4.18 11.78
CA ALA A 347 0.89 -2.83 11.71
C ALA A 347 0.22 -1.91 12.74
N LYS A 348 -1.12 -1.90 12.78
CA LYS A 348 -1.92 -1.09 13.71
C LYS A 348 -1.72 -1.46 15.18
N GLN A 349 -1.47 -2.74 15.48
CA GLN A 349 -1.13 -3.19 16.83
C GLN A 349 0.28 -2.74 17.26
N ALA A 350 1.24 -2.69 16.33
CA ALA A 350 2.57 -2.16 16.63
C ALA A 350 2.58 -0.63 16.73
N GLN A 351 1.81 0.05 15.89
CA GLN A 351 1.69 1.50 15.86
C GLN A 351 0.28 1.89 15.35
N PRO A 352 -0.61 2.47 16.19
CA PRO A 352 -2.02 2.74 15.82
C PRO A 352 -2.22 3.72 14.65
N GLU A 353 -1.31 4.69 14.50
CA GLU A 353 -1.29 5.66 13.40
C GLU A 353 -0.58 5.16 12.12
N ALA A 354 -0.23 3.87 12.05
CA ALA A 354 0.51 3.33 10.92
C ALA A 354 -0.34 3.40 9.66
N PHE A 355 0.22 3.96 8.59
CA PHE A 355 -0.44 4.03 7.30
C PHE A 355 -0.08 2.82 6.44
N VAL A 356 -1.07 1.96 6.16
CA VAL A 356 -0.89 0.79 5.29
C VAL A 356 -1.70 0.99 4.03
N PHE A 357 -1.03 1.05 2.88
CA PHE A 357 -1.68 1.17 1.58
C PHE A 357 -1.01 0.25 0.57
N GLY A 358 -1.74 -0.17 -0.45
CA GLY A 358 -1.24 -1.14 -1.41
C GLY A 358 -1.30 -0.63 -2.85
N ASP A 359 -0.41 -1.17 -3.66
CA ASP A 359 -0.37 -0.88 -5.09
C ASP A 359 -1.24 -1.83 -5.90
N ILE A 360 -2.22 -1.23 -6.55
CA ILE A 360 -3.21 -1.91 -7.37
C ILE A 360 -3.41 -1.03 -8.61
N LEU A 361 -3.03 -1.55 -9.77
CA LEU A 361 -3.23 -0.90 -11.08
C LEU A 361 -4.65 -1.11 -11.64
N ALA A 362 -5.46 -1.93 -10.98
CA ALA A 362 -6.87 -2.15 -11.30
C ALA A 362 -7.77 -1.49 -10.24
N THR A 363 -8.92 -0.96 -10.67
CA THR A 363 -9.89 -0.29 -9.80
C THR A 363 -10.23 -1.14 -8.57
N ARG A 364 -9.98 -0.58 -7.38
CA ARG A 364 -10.49 -1.13 -6.13
C ARG A 364 -12.00 -0.86 -6.12
N ALA A 365 -12.78 -1.91 -6.36
CA ALA A 365 -14.24 -1.91 -6.44
C ALA A 365 -14.86 -1.09 -7.59
N SER A 366 -14.84 -1.66 -8.80
CA SER A 366 -15.96 -1.55 -9.74
C SER A 366 -15.79 -2.64 -10.80
N GLY A 367 -16.79 -3.51 -10.93
CA GLY A 367 -16.81 -4.52 -11.98
C GLY A 367 -16.66 -3.86 -13.35
N CYS A 368 -15.51 -4.04 -13.98
CA CYS A 368 -15.31 -3.67 -15.37
C CYS A 368 -14.49 -4.76 -16.04
N ARG A 369 -15.01 -5.24 -17.18
CA ARG A 369 -14.46 -6.36 -17.94
C ARG A 369 -12.99 -6.10 -18.28
N ARG A 370 -12.13 -7.10 -18.07
CA ARG A 370 -10.76 -7.14 -18.60
C ARG A 370 -10.80 -6.85 -20.10
N MET A 371 -10.12 -5.80 -20.54
CA MET A 371 -9.52 -5.80 -21.88
C MET A 371 -8.17 -6.53 -21.80
N PRO A 372 -7.89 -7.47 -22.72
CA PRO A 372 -6.59 -8.15 -22.75
C PRO A 372 -5.50 -7.15 -23.14
N LYS A 373 -4.41 -7.12 -22.35
CA LYS A 373 -3.17 -6.50 -22.79
C LYS A 373 -2.61 -7.35 -23.93
N THR A 374 -2.67 -6.84 -25.15
CA THR A 374 -1.89 -7.34 -26.27
C THR A 374 -0.41 -7.20 -25.91
N ARG A 375 0.30 -8.33 -25.90
CA ARG A 375 1.77 -8.35 -25.92
C ARG A 375 2.21 -7.73 -27.25
N ARG A 376 3.11 -6.75 -27.20
CA ARG A 376 4.06 -6.51 -28.29
C ARG A 376 5.41 -6.99 -27.81
#